data_AF-A0A2X2T1L7-F1
#
_entry.id   AF-A0A2X2T1L7-F1
#
_cell.length_a   1.000
_cell.length_b   1.000
_cell.length_c   1.000
_cell.angle_alpha   90.00
_cell.angle_beta   90.00
_cell.angle_gamma   90.00
#
_symmetry.space_group_name_H-M   'P 1'
#
loop_
_entity.id
_entity.type
_entity.pdbx_description
1 polymer ?
#
loop_
_entity_poly.entity_id
_entity_poly.type
_entity_poly.pdbx_seq_one_letter_code
_entity_poly.pdbx_strand_id
1 'polypeptide(L)'
;MNKFEVEKDTIGDIIILPREQAVLMTYYRNNIMHMLVLPSLMASIITQHRHISRAELLRQIEVVYPMLKAELFLRWEKKRAGQRN
;
A
#
# COMPACT_ATOMS: atom_id res chain seq x y z
N MET A 1 19.64 -9.40 -15.66
CA MET A 1 18.85 -8.41 -14.89
C MET A 1 19.82 -7.68 -13.97
N ASN A 2 20.31 -6.50 -14.39
CA ASN A 2 21.02 -5.55 -13.54
C ASN A 2 20.09 -4.35 -13.35
N LYS A 3 19.26 -4.37 -12.29
CA LYS A 3 18.41 -3.22 -11.94
C LYS A 3 19.21 -2.12 -11.24
N PHE A 4 20.40 -2.47 -10.77
CA PHE A 4 21.31 -1.62 -10.05
C PHE A 4 22.70 -1.78 -10.66
N GLU A 5 23.44 -0.70 -10.65
CA GLU A 5 24.88 -0.70 -10.92
C GLU A 5 25.59 -0.69 -9.57
N VAL A 6 26.68 -1.45 -9.47
CA VAL A 6 27.50 -1.47 -8.25
C VAL A 6 28.86 -0.90 -8.62
N GLU A 7 29.20 0.23 -8.04
CA GLU A 7 30.50 0.85 -8.17
C GLU A 7 31.31 0.56 -6.90
N LYS A 8 32.60 0.21 -7.06
CA LYS A 8 33.49 -0.01 -5.91
C LYS A 8 34.24 1.26 -5.60
N ASP A 9 34.06 1.77 -4.39
CA ASP A 9 34.89 2.83 -3.83
C ASP A 9 35.80 2.26 -2.73
N THR A 10 36.81 3.04 -2.35
CA THR A 10 37.80 2.80 -1.30
C THR A 10 37.18 2.43 0.06
N ILE A 11 35.91 2.79 0.30
CA ILE A 11 35.17 2.56 1.55
C ILE A 11 34.13 1.43 1.43
N GLY A 12 33.80 0.96 0.21
CA GLY A 12 32.85 -0.14 0.00
C GLY A 12 32.10 -0.08 -1.33
N ASP A 13 31.07 -0.93 -1.44
CA ASP A 13 30.22 -1.03 -2.63
C ASP A 13 29.12 0.05 -2.60
N ILE A 14 29.06 0.89 -3.63
CA ILE A 14 28.02 1.89 -3.84
C ILE A 14 26.97 1.30 -4.79
N ILE A 15 25.72 1.20 -4.31
CA ILE A 15 24.60 0.73 -5.14
C ILE A 15 23.91 1.92 -5.79
N ILE A 16 23.98 1.96 -7.12
CA ILE A 16 23.44 3.03 -7.95
C ILE A 16 22.18 2.52 -8.65
N LEU A 17 21.13 3.34 -8.61
CA LEU A 17 19.92 3.12 -9.41
C LEU A 17 20.01 4.02 -10.65
N PRO A 18 20.16 3.45 -11.86
CA PRO A 18 20.20 4.24 -13.09
C PRO A 18 18.92 5.07 -13.25
N ARG A 19 19.04 6.27 -13.84
CA ARG A 19 17.91 7.21 -13.96
C ARG A 19 16.73 6.59 -14.71
N GLU A 20 16.99 5.78 -15.73
CA GLU A 20 15.96 5.07 -16.49
C GLU A 20 15.17 4.08 -15.62
N GLN A 21 15.77 3.52 -14.57
CA GLN A 21 15.09 2.62 -13.64
C GLN A 21 14.31 3.36 -12.56
N ALA A 22 14.57 4.65 -12.34
CA ALA A 22 13.87 5.45 -11.33
C ALA A 22 12.36 5.55 -11.62
N VAL A 23 11.97 5.74 -12.88
CA VAL A 23 10.55 5.76 -13.29
C VAL A 23 9.87 4.42 -13.00
N LEU A 24 10.56 3.32 -13.30
CA LEU A 24 10.06 1.97 -13.03
C LEU A 24 9.92 1.72 -11.51
N MET A 25 10.82 2.26 -10.69
CA MET A 25 10.71 2.17 -9.22
C MET A 25 9.49 2.95 -8.71
N THR A 26 9.19 4.13 -9.27
CA THR A 26 7.96 4.87 -8.91
C THR A 26 6.71 4.08 -9.26
N TYR A 27 6.70 3.41 -10.42
CA TYR A 27 5.62 2.52 -10.82
C TYR A 27 5.45 1.34 -9.85
N TYR A 28 6.55 0.64 -9.50
CA TYR A 28 6.47 -0.45 -8.53
C TYR A 28 6.01 0.01 -7.15
N ARG A 29 6.49 1.17 -6.68
CA ARG A 29 6.05 1.77 -5.42
C ARG A 29 4.54 1.99 -5.42
N ASN A 30 3.99 2.56 -6.50
CA ASN A 30 2.56 2.79 -6.62
C ASN A 30 1.78 1.46 -6.60
N ASN A 31 2.20 0.46 -7.39
CA ASN A 31 1.55 -0.84 -7.43
C ASN A 31 1.55 -1.55 -6.08
N ILE A 32 2.70 -1.59 -5.39
CA ILE A 32 2.82 -2.20 -4.06
C ILE A 32 1.88 -1.48 -3.09
N MET A 33 1.85 -0.15 -3.12
CA MET A 33 0.96 0.65 -2.27
C MET A 33 -0.51 0.30 -2.50
N HIS A 34 -0.96 0.25 -3.76
CA HIS A 34 -2.33 -0.13 -4.09
C HIS A 34 -2.68 -1.57 -3.68
N MET A 35 -1.73 -2.50 -3.75
CA MET A 35 -1.94 -3.89 -3.38
C MET A 35 -2.02 -4.08 -1.86
N LEU A 36 -1.25 -3.29 -1.09
CA LEU A 36 -1.07 -3.50 0.35
C LEU A 36 -1.86 -2.54 1.24
N VAL A 37 -2.35 -1.40 0.73
CA VAL A 37 -2.96 -0.36 1.59
C VAL A 37 -4.10 -0.89 2.47
N LEU A 38 -5.03 -1.67 1.90
CA LEU A 38 -6.18 -2.20 2.65
C LEU A 38 -5.78 -3.34 3.62
N PRO A 39 -5.02 -4.38 3.21
CA PRO A 39 -4.59 -5.41 4.16
C PRO A 39 -3.68 -4.86 5.27
N SER A 40 -2.82 -3.87 4.98
CA SER A 40 -2.02 -3.19 6.00
C SER A 40 -2.89 -2.39 6.98
N LEU A 41 -3.92 -1.69 6.50
CA LEU A 41 -4.88 -1.02 7.38
C LEU A 41 -5.62 -2.02 8.29
N MET A 42 -6.11 -3.12 7.72
CA MET A 42 -6.76 -4.18 8.50
C MET A 42 -5.82 -4.76 9.56
N ALA A 43 -4.58 -5.08 9.18
CA ALA A 43 -3.58 -5.61 10.09
C ALA A 43 -3.24 -4.61 11.21
N SER A 44 -3.11 -3.31 10.89
CA SER A 44 -2.87 -2.26 11.88
C SER A 44 -3.99 -2.18 12.92
N ILE A 45 -5.25 -2.28 12.49
CA ILE A 45 -6.40 -2.26 13.40
C ILE A 45 -6.41 -3.53 14.26
N ILE A 46 -6.24 -4.69 13.64
CA ILE A 46 -6.27 -5.99 14.35
C ILE A 46 -5.14 -6.08 15.38
N THR A 47 -3.94 -5.64 15.04
CA THR A 47 -2.78 -5.69 15.96
C THR A 47 -2.93 -4.76 17.17
N GLN A 48 -3.75 -3.72 17.08
CA GLN A 48 -4.06 -2.82 18.20
C GLN A 48 -5.15 -3.36 19.13
N HIS A 49 -5.89 -4.40 18.75
CA HIS A 49 -7.02 -4.93 19.52
C HIS A 49 -6.79 -6.40 19.88
N ARG A 50 -6.89 -6.74 21.17
CA ARG A 50 -6.81 -8.14 21.64
C ARG A 50 -7.93 -9.01 21.04
N HIS A 51 -9.12 -8.45 20.93
CA HIS A 51 -10.26 -9.03 20.23
C HIS A 51 -11.02 -7.89 19.54
N ILE A 52 -11.42 -8.09 18.29
CA ILE A 52 -12.22 -7.13 17.52
C ILE A 52 -13.29 -7.89 16.73
N SER A 53 -14.52 -7.38 16.74
CA SER A 53 -15.59 -7.95 15.92
C SER A 53 -15.40 -7.51 14.47
N ARG A 54 -15.86 -8.33 13.52
CA ARG A 54 -15.84 -7.96 12.10
C ARG A 54 -16.59 -6.66 11.82
N ALA A 55 -17.70 -6.42 12.54
CA ALA A 55 -18.50 -5.20 12.39
C ALA A 55 -17.70 -3.96 12.82
N GLU A 56 -16.98 -4.04 13.94
CA GLU A 56 -16.17 -2.93 14.44
C GLU A 56 -14.96 -2.67 13.53
N LEU A 57 -14.29 -3.72 13.05
CA LEU A 57 -13.20 -3.61 12.08
C LEU A 57 -13.68 -2.88 10.81
N LEU A 58 -14.83 -3.28 10.26
CA LEU A 58 -15.42 -2.63 9.08
C LEU A 58 -15.78 -1.17 9.36
N ARG A 59 -16.36 -0.86 10.53
CA ARG A 59 -16.68 0.51 10.93
C ARG A 59 -15.45 1.40 10.94
N GLN A 60 -14.33 0.93 11.49
CA GLN A 60 -13.07 1.69 11.52
C GLN A 60 -12.49 1.89 10.12
N ILE A 61 -12.49 0.84 9.29
CA ILE A 61 -12.04 0.95 7.89
C ILE A 61 -12.90 1.95 7.12
N GLU A 62 -14.22 1.95 7.30
CA GLU A 62 -15.13 2.88 6.62
C GLU A 62 -14.89 4.34 6.96
N VAL A 63 -14.34 4.65 8.15
CA VAL A 63 -13.96 6.01 8.53
C VAL A 63 -12.68 6.45 7.81
N VAL A 64 -11.69 5.56 7.67
CA VAL A 64 -10.38 5.88 7.08
C VAL A 64 -10.38 5.79 5.55
N TYR A 65 -11.20 4.90 4.99
CA TYR A 65 -11.21 4.58 3.56
C TYR A 65 -11.43 5.80 2.64
N PRO A 66 -12.33 6.76 2.92
CA PRO A 66 -12.54 7.92 2.06
C PRO A 66 -11.28 8.77 1.86
N MET A 67 -10.49 8.96 2.92
CA MET A 67 -9.21 9.68 2.84
C MET A 67 -8.21 8.91 1.97
N LEU A 68 -8.02 7.61 2.23
CA LEU A 68 -7.12 6.77 1.43
C LEU A 68 -7.55 6.71 -0.04
N LYS A 69 -8.86 6.70 -0.30
CA LYS A 69 -9.41 6.72 -1.65
C LYS A 69 -9.07 8.01 -2.38
N ALA A 70 -9.16 9.17 -1.72
CA ALA A 70 -8.81 10.46 -2.31
C ALA A 70 -7.29 10.56 -2.57
N GLU A 71 -6.48 10.24 -1.58
CA GLU A 71 -5.01 10.35 -1.66
C GLU A 71 -4.39 9.36 -2.66
N LEU A 72 -4.96 8.15 -2.74
CA LEU A 72 -4.45 7.08 -3.62
C LEU A 72 -5.30 6.88 -4.86
N PHE A 73 -6.29 7.73 -5.14
CA PHE A 73 -7.16 7.59 -6.32
C PHE A 73 -7.76 6.18 -6.48
N LEU A 74 -8.19 5.57 -5.37
CA LEU A 74 -8.73 4.20 -5.38
C LEU A 74 -10.07 4.16 -6.13
N ARG A 75 -10.26 3.13 -6.95
CA ARG A 75 -11.42 3.03 -7.87
C ARG A 75 -12.66 2.38 -7.28
N TRP A 76 -12.54 1.73 -6.13
CA TRP A 76 -13.68 0.99 -5.57
C TRP A 76 -14.66 1.95 -4.89
N GLU A 77 -15.92 1.82 -5.29
CA GLU A 77 -17.03 2.44 -4.58
C GLU A 77 -17.52 1.53 -3.47
N LYS A 78 -18.11 2.13 -2.43
CA LYS A 78 -18.81 1.37 -1.40
C LYS A 78 -19.97 0.64 -2.09
N LYS A 79 -19.79 -0.67 -2.35
CA LYS A 79 -20.91 -1.51 -2.80
C LYS A 79 -21.92 -1.49 -1.66
N ARG A 80 -23.10 -0.90 -1.88
CA ARG A 80 -24.24 -1.07 -0.97
C ARG A 80 -24.58 -2.55 -0.93
N ALA A 81 -24.05 -3.26 0.06
CA ALA A 81 -24.51 -4.61 0.40
C ALA A 81 -25.86 -4.45 1.10
N GLY A 82 -26.95 -4.45 0.34
CA GLY A 82 -28.30 -4.31 0.91
C GLY A 82 -29.34 -3.78 -0.08
N GLN A 83 -29.51 -4.46 -1.22
CA GLN A 83 -30.74 -4.43 -2.03
C GLN A 83 -30.76 -5.76 -2.80
N ARG A 84 -31.04 -6.83 -2.07
CA ARG A 84 -31.58 -8.07 -2.62
C ARG A 84 -32.98 -8.18 -2.01
N ASN A 85 -33.97 -8.05 -2.89
CA ASN A 85 -35.38 -8.36 -2.60
C ASN A 85 -35.53 -9.80 -2.14
#